data_AF-A0A1G0J3D0-F1
#
_entry.id   AF-A0A1G0J3D0-F1
#
_cell.length_a   1.000
_cell.length_b   1.000
_cell.length_c   1.000
_cell.angle_alpha   90.00
_cell.angle_beta   90.00
_cell.angle_gamma   90.00
#
_symmetry.space_group_name_H-M   'P 1'
#
loop_
_entity.id
_entity.type
_entity.pdbx_description
1 polymer ?
#
loop_
_entity_poly.entity_id
_entity_poly.type
_entity_poly.pdbx_seq_one_letter_code
_entity_poly.pdbx_strand_id
1 'polypeptide(L)'
;MLTEQDKNGWNLSMSIAKYQDAATTASHLSWLRQLIEARTLEKKDLLKMLVQQTQMKTTFTFLILVIAQTRDVVVTISYLSLLRQLIETRIPEKEDLLEILTKQDQFGWNLGMGIARHQNATTMTSYLFWLRQLIEAHVFEKEDLLKILMQQDQKGGVLGMIIAEYQGDEVLITYLSWLNQLVEIHVLGKEDLLKILNQHDKEGWTLGMRIVSYEDSVKTKPSRRALLQHPELASVTTYLFLLEKLIEEPYALKKEDLLEMLTQQNRDGWTFGMLIAEHRDVETIAFYLSFLRKLIEIQWLEKEDLLRILNKQNHCGNNFDIIMWRHYYTAFQHKHRALIPRAEELESEREKIQKEQGLSLQEAKLWLRHKRAFQEQLSKIKDSTPLSCDDICRVTELSEEQANEFDQKTKLLQAMLKIDVLSAACLESESKFEFRNKIISFLEEGADRYHYRISEKARLYEYAAQSRRAKSESTFFESETTRFFKNIAQKDRESEKLISQQQPVSHSGHL
;
A
#
# COMPACT_ATOMS: atom_id res chain seq x y z
N MET A 1 34.30 -6.51 36.94
CA MET A 1 33.87 -5.11 37.18
C MET A 1 32.77 -4.63 36.22
N LEU A 2 32.93 -4.68 34.88
CA LEU A 2 31.92 -4.12 33.95
C LEU A 2 30.56 -4.83 33.97
N THR A 3 30.53 -6.13 34.27
CA THR A 3 29.32 -6.96 34.27
C THR A 3 28.86 -7.40 35.67
N GLU A 4 29.61 -7.00 36.70
CA GLU A 4 29.26 -7.21 38.09
C GLU A 4 28.13 -6.26 38.48
N GLN A 5 27.12 -6.80 39.15
CA GLN A 5 25.98 -6.05 39.63
C GLN A 5 26.08 -5.82 41.13
N ASP A 6 25.69 -4.63 41.57
CA ASP A 6 25.41 -4.38 42.98
C ASP A 6 24.13 -5.11 43.42
N LYS A 7 23.80 -4.99 44.71
CA LYS A 7 22.58 -5.57 45.33
C LYS A 7 21.26 -5.15 44.67
N ASN A 8 21.28 -4.11 43.85
CA ASN A 8 20.13 -3.56 43.15
C ASN A 8 20.16 -3.89 41.64
N GLY A 9 21.13 -4.67 41.18
CA GLY A 9 21.30 -5.01 39.77
C GLY A 9 22.00 -3.94 38.93
N TRP A 10 22.68 -2.97 39.53
CA TRP A 10 23.42 -1.93 38.78
C TRP A 10 24.83 -2.40 38.46
N ASN A 11 25.19 -2.35 37.18
CA ASN A 11 26.59 -2.46 36.77
C ASN A 11 27.22 -1.06 36.62
N LEU A 12 28.54 -1.01 36.38
CA LEU A 12 29.28 0.25 36.24
C LEU A 12 28.69 1.13 35.13
N SER A 13 28.43 0.54 33.95
CA SER A 13 27.91 1.26 32.79
C SER A 13 26.54 1.89 33.07
N MET A 14 25.62 1.15 33.71
CA MET A 14 24.32 1.67 34.14
C MET A 14 24.45 2.84 35.12
N SER A 15 25.38 2.72 36.06
CA SER A 15 25.61 3.76 37.07
C SER A 15 26.15 5.03 36.44
N ILE A 16 27.07 4.91 35.47
CA ILE A 16 27.58 6.04 34.69
C ILE A 16 26.44 6.70 33.93
N ALA A 17 25.67 5.93 33.15
CA ALA A 17 24.57 6.46 32.34
C ALA A 17 23.47 7.16 33.16
N LYS A 18 23.26 6.74 34.41
CA LYS A 18 22.20 7.30 35.27
C LYS A 18 22.65 8.52 36.07
N TYR A 19 23.86 8.49 36.62
CA TYR A 19 24.28 9.45 37.65
C TYR A 19 25.35 10.43 37.19
N GLN A 20 25.99 10.19 36.05
CA GLN A 20 27.05 11.07 35.55
C GLN A 20 26.52 12.00 34.47
N ASP A 21 27.30 13.05 34.17
CA ASP A 21 26.97 13.98 33.11
C ASP A 21 27.18 13.38 31.70
N ALA A 22 26.71 14.11 30.68
CA ALA A 22 26.80 13.70 29.29
C ALA A 22 28.25 13.51 28.82
N ALA A 23 29.17 14.37 29.26
CA ALA A 23 30.58 14.30 28.87
C ALA A 23 31.23 13.01 29.39
N THR A 24 31.02 12.71 30.67
CA THR A 24 31.52 11.49 31.33
C THR A 24 30.91 10.25 30.71
N THR A 25 29.61 10.28 30.41
CA THR A 25 28.93 9.16 29.74
C THR A 25 29.48 8.94 28.33
N ALA A 26 29.70 10.01 27.55
CA ALA A 26 30.30 9.92 26.22
C ALA A 26 31.75 9.40 26.27
N SER A 27 32.56 9.86 27.22
CA SER A 27 33.91 9.34 27.45
C SER A 27 33.91 7.85 27.81
N HIS A 28 32.97 7.40 28.64
CA HIS A 28 32.81 5.98 28.95
C HIS A 28 32.44 5.16 27.71
N LEU A 29 31.51 5.64 26.88
CA LEU A 29 31.16 4.97 25.62
C LEU A 29 32.34 4.92 24.64
N SER A 30 33.14 5.99 24.58
CA SER A 30 34.36 6.01 23.76
C SER A 30 35.41 5.02 24.27
N TRP A 31 35.57 4.89 25.59
CA TRP A 31 36.47 3.90 26.18
C TRP A 31 36.00 2.46 25.92
N LEU A 32 34.70 2.17 26.05
CA LEU A 32 34.14 0.87 25.68
C LEU A 32 34.44 0.53 24.21
N ARG A 33 34.32 1.52 23.31
CA ARG A 33 34.70 1.40 21.90
C ARG A 33 36.17 1.02 21.71
N GLN A 34 37.09 1.67 22.42
CA GLN A 34 38.51 1.30 22.37
C GLN A 34 38.77 -0.13 22.87
N LEU A 35 38.07 -0.57 23.91
CA LEU A 35 38.20 -1.95 24.40
C LEU A 35 37.73 -2.99 23.37
N ILE A 36 36.65 -2.68 22.65
CA ILE A 36 36.10 -3.49 21.55
C ILE A 36 37.11 -3.54 20.39
N GLU A 37 37.66 -2.40 19.97
CA GLU A 37 38.68 -2.31 18.92
C GLU A 37 39.93 -3.12 19.27
N ALA A 38 40.38 -3.02 20.52
CA ALA A 38 41.53 -3.75 21.02
C ALA A 38 41.24 -5.25 21.25
N ARG A 39 40.00 -5.71 21.05
CA ARG A 39 39.54 -7.09 21.31
C ARG A 39 39.85 -7.57 22.73
N THR A 40 39.78 -6.63 23.68
CA THR A 40 40.10 -6.89 25.10
C THR A 40 38.87 -7.26 25.92
N LEU A 41 37.68 -6.97 25.40
CA LEU A 41 36.40 -7.30 26.04
C LEU A 41 35.82 -8.58 25.43
N GLU A 42 35.53 -9.57 26.27
CA GLU A 42 34.88 -10.80 25.80
C GLU A 42 33.46 -10.51 25.30
N LYS A 43 33.06 -11.16 24.19
CA LYS A 43 31.71 -11.08 23.61
C LYS A 43 30.62 -11.27 24.67
N LYS A 44 30.76 -12.29 25.52
CA LYS A 44 29.79 -12.60 26.58
C LYS A 44 29.61 -11.46 27.58
N ASP A 45 30.71 -10.80 27.97
CA ASP A 45 30.65 -9.71 28.92
C ASP A 45 30.07 -8.44 28.31
N LEU A 46 30.42 -8.15 27.06
CA LEU A 46 29.81 -7.06 26.30
C LEU A 46 28.30 -7.23 26.20
N LEU A 47 27.82 -8.41 25.76
CA LEU A 47 26.40 -8.68 25.61
C LEU A 47 25.69 -8.59 26.95
N LYS A 48 26.24 -9.23 27.98
CA LYS A 48 25.72 -9.17 29.33
C LYS A 48 25.57 -7.74 29.82
N MET A 49 26.52 -6.84 29.52
CA MET A 49 26.43 -5.43 29.87
C MET A 49 25.31 -4.69 29.12
N LEU A 50 25.14 -4.94 27.82
CA LEU A 50 24.17 -4.23 26.96
C LEU A 50 22.73 -4.67 27.23
N VAL A 51 22.49 -5.96 27.47
CA VAL A 51 21.14 -6.53 27.70
C VAL A 51 20.79 -6.69 29.19
N GLN A 52 21.73 -6.43 30.11
CA GLN A 52 21.48 -6.53 31.55
C GLN A 52 20.32 -5.63 31.97
N GLN A 53 19.59 -6.10 32.97
CA GLN A 53 18.46 -5.43 33.57
C GLN A 53 18.71 -5.21 35.06
N THR A 54 18.29 -4.04 35.57
CA THR A 54 18.32 -3.76 37.01
C THR A 54 17.25 -4.56 37.76
N GLN A 55 17.54 -5.05 38.96
CA GLN A 55 16.60 -5.86 39.78
C GLN A 55 15.66 -5.00 40.64
N MET A 56 15.43 -3.75 40.26
CA MET A 56 14.53 -2.84 40.99
C MET A 56 13.07 -3.02 40.57
N LYS A 57 12.13 -2.44 41.35
CA LYS A 57 10.70 -2.28 40.95
C LYS A 57 10.54 -1.64 39.56
N THR A 58 11.55 -0.88 39.13
CA THR A 58 11.64 -0.22 37.83
C THR A 58 12.79 -0.85 37.04
N THR A 59 12.51 -1.82 36.15
CA THR A 59 13.57 -2.53 35.40
C THR A 59 14.01 -1.75 34.18
N PHE A 60 15.21 -1.18 34.20
CA PHE A 60 15.81 -0.56 33.03
C PHE A 60 16.99 -1.39 32.51
N THR A 61 17.14 -1.42 31.19
CA THR A 61 18.39 -1.88 30.55
C THR A 61 19.40 -0.73 30.53
N PHE A 62 20.70 -1.05 30.44
CA PHE A 62 21.75 -0.04 30.24
C PHE A 62 21.42 0.88 29.04
N LEU A 63 20.96 0.26 27.96
CA LEU A 63 20.42 0.86 26.76
C LEU A 63 19.36 1.95 27.04
N ILE A 64 18.34 1.63 27.83
CA ILE A 64 17.21 2.52 28.09
C ILE A 64 17.59 3.61 29.09
N LEU A 65 18.54 3.37 29.99
CA LEU A 65 19.08 4.40 30.88
C LEU A 65 19.86 5.46 30.10
N VAL A 66 20.74 5.04 29.19
CA VAL A 66 21.48 5.95 28.31
C VAL A 66 20.51 6.84 27.53
N ILE A 67 19.38 6.29 27.06
CA ILE A 67 18.46 6.98 26.14
C ILE A 67 17.36 7.76 26.85
N ALA A 68 16.75 7.24 27.90
CA ALA A 68 15.66 7.91 28.59
C ALA A 68 16.14 8.99 29.56
N GLN A 69 17.33 8.81 30.14
CA GLN A 69 17.77 9.60 31.29
C GLN A 69 18.78 10.70 30.94
N THR A 70 19.71 10.47 30.02
CA THR A 70 20.65 11.53 29.62
C THR A 70 19.99 12.61 28.77
N ARG A 71 18.98 12.23 27.94
CA ARG A 71 18.33 13.11 26.95
C ARG A 71 19.31 13.91 26.09
N ASP A 72 20.54 13.41 25.99
CA ASP A 72 21.63 14.08 25.31
C ASP A 72 21.87 13.41 23.97
N VAL A 73 21.84 14.24 22.93
CA VAL A 73 21.99 13.82 21.53
C VAL A 73 23.38 13.24 21.28
N VAL A 74 24.42 13.84 21.85
CA VAL A 74 25.82 13.41 21.70
C VAL A 74 26.00 12.03 22.32
N VAL A 75 25.45 11.82 23.51
CA VAL A 75 25.51 10.50 24.18
C VAL A 75 24.79 9.43 23.35
N THR A 76 23.60 9.73 22.84
CA THR A 76 22.83 8.74 22.07
C THR A 76 23.48 8.44 20.72
N ILE A 77 24.02 9.44 20.02
CA ILE A 77 24.80 9.24 18.80
C ILE A 77 26.07 8.43 19.09
N SER A 78 26.77 8.73 20.18
CA SER A 78 27.95 7.96 20.61
C SER A 78 27.60 6.49 20.86
N TYR A 79 26.42 6.24 21.43
CA TYR A 79 25.91 4.89 21.64
C TYR A 79 25.55 4.18 20.33
N LEU A 80 24.87 4.84 19.38
CA LEU A 80 24.60 4.28 18.05
C LEU A 80 25.90 3.99 17.29
N SER A 81 26.93 4.83 17.45
CA SER A 81 28.26 4.59 16.89
C SER A 81 28.93 3.36 17.51
N LEU A 82 28.79 3.14 18.82
CA LEU A 82 29.26 1.93 19.49
C LEU A 82 28.58 0.69 18.88
N LEU A 83 27.25 0.71 18.72
CA LEU A 83 26.51 -0.39 18.10
C LEU A 83 26.94 -0.66 16.64
N ARG A 84 27.21 0.39 15.86
CA ARG A 84 27.74 0.23 14.49
C ARG A 84 29.08 -0.49 14.49
N GLN A 85 29.99 -0.09 15.36
CA GLN A 85 31.30 -0.71 15.46
C GLN A 85 31.25 -2.18 15.89
N LEU A 86 30.29 -2.55 16.73
CA LEU A 86 30.10 -3.95 17.09
C LEU A 86 29.87 -4.83 15.85
N ILE A 87 29.11 -4.33 14.88
CA ILE A 87 28.87 -5.02 13.61
C ILE A 87 30.14 -5.10 12.77
N GLU A 88 30.86 -3.98 12.63
CA GLU A 88 32.10 -3.91 11.84
C GLU A 88 33.18 -4.86 12.38
N THR A 89 33.25 -5.00 13.70
CA THR A 89 34.21 -5.90 14.37
C THR A 89 33.80 -7.37 14.30
N ARG A 90 32.58 -7.68 13.82
CA ARG A 90 31.97 -9.02 13.81
C ARG A 90 32.00 -9.72 15.17
N ILE A 91 31.97 -8.93 16.25
CA ILE A 91 32.03 -9.46 17.62
C ILE A 91 30.67 -10.04 18.07
N PRO A 92 29.53 -9.34 17.90
CA PRO A 92 28.20 -9.95 18.02
C PRO A 92 27.83 -10.68 16.73
N GLU A 93 27.14 -11.80 16.91
CA GLU A 93 26.38 -12.44 15.84
C GLU A 93 25.06 -11.69 15.61
N LYS A 94 24.38 -12.01 14.51
CA LYS A 94 23.08 -11.43 14.14
C LYS A 94 22.07 -11.51 15.30
N GLU A 95 22.03 -12.66 15.95
CA GLU A 95 21.12 -12.99 17.05
C GLU A 95 21.34 -12.09 18.27
N ASP A 96 22.60 -11.77 18.55
CA ASP A 96 22.98 -10.91 19.66
C ASP A 96 22.52 -9.46 19.43
N LEU A 97 22.71 -8.96 18.20
CA LEU A 97 22.23 -7.64 17.82
C LEU A 97 20.71 -7.57 17.87
N LEU A 98 20.03 -8.61 17.39
CA LEU A 98 18.58 -8.70 17.46
C LEU A 98 18.08 -8.75 18.91
N GLU A 99 18.79 -9.46 19.80
CA GLU A 99 18.47 -9.44 21.24
C GLU A 99 18.56 -8.02 21.78
N ILE A 100 19.65 -7.29 21.50
CA ILE A 100 19.83 -5.90 21.96
C ILE A 100 18.69 -5.00 21.49
N LEU A 101 18.28 -5.13 20.22
CA LEU A 101 17.26 -4.27 19.61
C LEU A 101 15.83 -4.61 20.02
N THR A 102 15.57 -5.86 20.39
CA THR A 102 14.24 -6.33 20.78
C THR A 102 14.10 -6.51 22.29
N LYS A 103 15.15 -6.27 23.08
CA LYS A 103 15.07 -6.31 24.53
C LYS A 103 14.15 -5.19 25.02
N GLN A 104 13.06 -5.59 25.68
CA GLN A 104 12.11 -4.66 26.28
C GLN A 104 12.45 -4.34 27.74
N ASP A 105 12.19 -3.11 28.17
CA ASP A 105 12.08 -2.77 29.58
C ASP A 105 10.75 -3.21 30.18
N GLN A 106 10.55 -2.84 31.44
CA GLN A 106 9.31 -3.07 32.17
C GLN A 106 8.08 -2.35 31.62
N PHE A 107 8.19 -1.41 30.67
CA PHE A 107 7.07 -0.78 29.99
C PHE A 107 6.79 -1.44 28.64
N GLY A 108 7.58 -2.45 28.27
CA GLY A 108 7.54 -3.06 26.96
C GLY A 108 8.28 -2.24 25.90
N TRP A 109 9.10 -1.26 26.27
CA TRP A 109 9.82 -0.45 25.29
C TRP A 109 11.14 -1.09 24.92
N ASN A 110 11.37 -1.20 23.61
CA ASN A 110 12.65 -1.55 23.05
C ASN A 110 13.49 -0.30 22.74
N LEU A 111 14.66 -0.48 22.13
CA LEU A 111 15.56 0.62 21.75
C LEU A 111 14.84 1.73 20.98
N GLY A 112 14.20 1.37 19.88
CA GLY A 112 13.55 2.32 18.98
C GLY A 112 12.44 3.09 19.67
N MET A 113 11.63 2.42 20.50
CA MET A 113 10.55 3.06 21.26
C MET A 113 11.09 4.04 22.30
N GLY A 114 12.18 3.68 22.99
CA GLY A 114 12.85 4.57 23.94
C GLY A 114 13.38 5.83 23.27
N ILE A 115 14.00 5.70 22.09
CA ILE A 115 14.48 6.85 21.29
C ILE A 115 13.28 7.69 20.86
N ALA A 116 12.26 7.08 20.25
CA ALA A 116 11.07 7.77 19.76
C ALA A 116 10.33 8.53 20.86
N ARG A 117 10.38 8.07 22.12
CA ARG A 117 9.72 8.77 23.23
C ARG A 117 10.56 9.89 23.85
N HIS A 118 11.86 9.66 24.01
CA HIS A 118 12.71 10.46 24.90
C HIS A 118 13.72 11.35 24.19
N GLN A 119 14.03 11.07 22.93
CA GLN A 119 15.05 11.76 22.16
C GLN A 119 14.44 12.66 21.09
N ASN A 120 15.28 13.49 20.46
CA ASN A 120 14.85 14.42 19.43
C ASN A 120 14.81 13.79 18.03
N ALA A 121 14.34 14.58 17.07
CA ALA A 121 14.21 14.18 15.67
C ALA A 121 15.52 13.70 15.05
N THR A 122 16.63 14.40 15.29
CA THR A 122 17.96 14.04 14.76
C THR A 122 18.38 12.64 15.19
N THR A 123 18.21 12.30 16.47
CA THR A 123 18.55 10.98 16.99
C THR A 123 17.64 9.90 16.44
N MET A 124 16.33 10.17 16.35
CA MET A 124 15.39 9.19 15.79
C MET A 124 15.65 8.91 14.31
N THR A 125 15.90 9.95 13.52
CA THR A 125 16.29 9.82 12.10
C THR A 125 17.60 9.04 11.95
N SER A 126 18.58 9.30 12.82
CA SER A 126 19.86 8.55 12.83
C SER A 126 19.64 7.07 13.13
N TYR A 127 18.73 6.74 14.05
CA TYR A 127 18.36 5.36 14.36
C TYR A 127 17.67 4.66 13.19
N LEU A 128 16.70 5.31 12.53
CA LEU A 128 16.03 4.76 11.34
C LEU A 128 17.02 4.53 10.19
N PHE A 129 17.92 5.50 9.95
CA PHE A 129 18.98 5.36 8.96
C PHE A 129 19.92 4.20 9.28
N TRP A 130 20.28 4.03 10.56
CA TRP A 130 21.10 2.89 10.97
C TRP A 130 20.38 1.56 10.78
N LEU A 131 19.10 1.43 11.15
CA LEU A 131 18.32 0.22 10.86
C LEU A 131 18.31 -0.11 9.37
N ARG A 132 18.16 0.91 8.51
CA ARG A 132 18.25 0.75 7.06
C ARG A 132 19.60 0.16 6.62
N GLN A 133 20.70 0.65 7.16
CA GLN A 133 22.03 0.13 6.84
C GLN A 133 22.20 -1.35 7.23
N LEU A 134 21.55 -1.83 8.29
CA LEU A 134 21.61 -3.25 8.68
C LEU A 134 20.98 -4.16 7.63
N ILE A 135 19.91 -3.69 6.98
CA ILE A 135 19.22 -4.39 5.91
C ILE A 135 20.06 -4.35 4.62
N GLU A 136 20.56 -3.17 4.25
CA GLU A 136 21.39 -2.98 3.06
C GLU A 136 22.70 -3.77 3.13
N ALA A 137 23.29 -3.90 4.32
CA ALA A 137 24.47 -4.71 4.57
C ALA A 137 24.18 -6.21 4.74
N HIS A 138 22.91 -6.63 4.62
CA HIS A 138 22.43 -8.02 4.81
C HIS A 138 22.80 -8.61 6.18
N VAL A 139 22.90 -7.75 7.20
CA VAL A 139 23.06 -8.17 8.60
C VAL A 139 21.72 -8.68 9.13
N PHE A 140 20.63 -8.02 8.74
CA PHE A 140 19.26 -8.43 9.04
C PHE A 140 18.50 -8.81 7.79
N GLU A 141 17.64 -9.80 7.96
CA GLU A 141 16.66 -10.22 7.00
C GLU A 141 15.30 -9.58 7.32
N LYS A 142 14.32 -9.81 6.47
CA LYS A 142 12.98 -9.27 6.60
C LYS A 142 12.34 -9.58 7.95
N GLU A 143 12.50 -10.82 8.41
CA GLU A 143 11.89 -11.34 9.63
C GLU A 143 12.41 -10.63 10.88
N ASP A 144 13.70 -10.28 10.89
CA ASP A 144 14.32 -9.52 11.99
C ASP A 144 13.77 -8.10 12.05
N LEU A 145 13.63 -7.46 10.89
CA LEU A 145 13.04 -6.14 10.78
C LEU A 145 11.59 -6.14 11.26
N LEU A 146 10.79 -7.12 10.83
CA LEU A 146 9.40 -7.27 11.27
C LEU A 146 9.33 -7.49 12.78
N LYS A 147 10.23 -8.29 13.35
CA LYS A 147 10.32 -8.48 14.80
C LYS A 147 10.56 -7.16 15.54
N ILE A 148 11.37 -6.25 15.00
CA ILE A 148 11.61 -4.92 15.60
C ILE A 148 10.41 -3.99 15.42
N LEU A 149 9.87 -3.90 14.21
CA LEU A 149 8.80 -2.95 13.86
C LEU A 149 7.45 -3.32 14.47
N MET A 150 7.16 -4.61 14.58
CA MET A 150 5.87 -5.13 15.07
C MET A 150 5.89 -5.49 16.56
N GLN A 151 7.02 -5.32 17.24
CA GLN A 151 7.09 -5.54 18.68
C GLN A 151 6.13 -4.58 19.40
N GLN A 152 5.29 -5.11 20.28
CA GLN A 152 4.30 -4.33 21.02
C GLN A 152 4.79 -4.01 22.44
N ASP A 153 4.58 -2.76 22.86
CA ASP A 153 4.75 -2.36 24.25
C ASP A 153 3.61 -2.87 25.15
N GLN A 154 3.63 -2.51 26.43
CA GLN A 154 2.58 -2.94 27.37
C GLN A 154 1.18 -2.45 27.03
N LYS A 155 1.04 -1.38 26.25
CA LYS A 155 -0.25 -0.87 25.78
C LYS A 155 -0.66 -1.48 24.43
N GLY A 156 0.20 -2.30 23.82
CA GLY A 156 0.00 -2.82 22.47
C GLY A 156 0.55 -1.91 21.38
N GLY A 157 1.17 -0.78 21.74
CA GLY A 157 1.71 0.19 20.80
C GLY A 157 3.00 -0.32 20.15
N VAL A 158 3.14 -0.10 18.85
CA VAL A 158 4.35 -0.44 18.09
C VAL A 158 5.19 0.79 17.77
N LEU A 159 6.42 0.59 17.29
CA LEU A 159 7.38 1.67 17.04
C LEU A 159 6.76 2.82 16.22
N GLY A 160 6.06 2.52 15.12
CA GLY A 160 5.40 3.53 14.29
C GLY A 160 4.38 4.37 15.06
N MET A 161 3.60 3.77 15.96
CA MET A 161 2.63 4.50 16.80
C MET A 161 3.32 5.38 17.83
N ILE A 162 4.42 4.91 18.43
CA ILE A 162 5.20 5.71 19.37
C ILE A 162 5.86 6.90 18.66
N ILE A 163 6.33 6.72 17.41
CA ILE A 163 6.81 7.85 16.59
C ILE A 163 5.68 8.85 16.35
N ALA A 164 4.50 8.38 15.91
CA ALA A 164 3.35 9.26 15.65
C ALA A 164 2.89 10.02 16.91
N GLU A 165 2.99 9.41 18.10
CA GLU A 165 2.57 10.01 19.37
C GLU A 165 3.63 10.93 19.99
N TYR A 166 4.93 10.71 19.76
CA TYR A 166 5.97 11.44 20.50
C TYR A 166 6.91 12.27 19.63
N GLN A 167 6.92 12.09 18.32
CA GLN A 167 7.80 12.79 17.38
C GLN A 167 7.03 13.77 16.47
N GLY A 168 7.80 14.64 15.79
CA GLY A 168 7.27 15.59 14.81
C GLY A 168 7.04 14.98 13.42
N ASP A 169 6.37 15.73 12.54
CA ASP A 169 5.99 15.27 11.19
C ASP A 169 7.20 14.90 10.35
N GLU A 170 8.30 15.63 10.49
CA GLU A 170 9.54 15.33 9.78
C GLU A 170 10.01 13.88 10.02
N VAL A 171 9.98 13.43 11.28
CA VAL A 171 10.41 12.06 11.65
C VAL A 171 9.39 11.03 11.19
N LEU A 172 8.09 11.35 11.34
CA LEU A 172 7.02 10.46 10.90
C LEU A 172 7.04 10.26 9.38
N ILE A 173 7.19 11.34 8.60
CA ILE A 173 7.35 11.31 7.15
C ILE A 173 8.60 10.52 6.77
N THR A 174 9.71 10.70 7.48
CA THR A 174 10.94 9.92 7.28
C THR A 174 10.68 8.43 7.49
N TYR A 175 9.98 8.06 8.56
CA TYR A 175 9.60 6.68 8.85
C TYR A 175 8.69 6.08 7.78
N LEU A 176 7.61 6.78 7.40
CA LEU A 176 6.68 6.32 6.36
C LEU A 176 7.36 6.21 4.99
N SER A 177 8.24 7.16 4.66
CA SER A 177 9.02 7.14 3.41
C SER A 177 10.02 5.99 3.39
N TRP A 178 10.61 5.66 4.54
CA TRP A 178 11.48 4.49 4.66
C TRP A 178 10.70 3.18 4.50
N LEU A 179 9.50 3.06 5.08
CA LEU A 179 8.62 1.91 4.82
C LEU A 179 8.30 1.77 3.32
N ASN A 180 8.01 2.88 2.64
CA ASN A 180 7.79 2.87 1.19
C ASN A 180 9.03 2.35 0.43
N GLN A 181 10.21 2.89 0.74
CA GLN A 181 11.46 2.46 0.10
C GLN A 181 11.71 0.96 0.29
N LEU A 182 11.44 0.42 1.48
CA LEU A 182 11.60 -1.01 1.75
C LEU A 182 10.67 -1.89 0.90
N VAL A 183 9.48 -1.40 0.57
CA VAL A 183 8.58 -2.07 -0.39
C VAL A 183 9.10 -1.94 -1.81
N GLU A 184 9.58 -0.76 -2.22
CA GLU A 184 10.13 -0.53 -3.56
C GLU A 184 11.37 -1.40 -3.85
N ILE A 185 12.24 -1.61 -2.86
CA ILE A 185 13.41 -2.50 -2.98
C ILE A 185 13.09 -3.96 -2.64
N HIS A 186 11.81 -4.31 -2.49
CA HIS A 186 11.32 -5.68 -2.26
C HIS A 186 11.86 -6.35 -0.98
N VAL A 187 12.32 -5.57 0.01
CA VAL A 187 12.66 -6.08 1.33
C VAL A 187 11.39 -6.41 2.12
N LEU A 188 10.39 -5.52 2.08
CA LEU A 188 9.06 -5.77 2.65
C LEU A 188 8.08 -6.10 1.53
N GLY A 189 7.33 -7.19 1.69
CA GLY A 189 6.17 -7.45 0.86
C GLY A 189 5.00 -6.52 1.22
N LYS A 190 4.02 -6.40 0.32
CA LYS A 190 2.79 -5.62 0.58
C LYS A 190 1.98 -6.19 1.74
N GLU A 191 1.95 -7.51 1.92
CA GLU A 191 1.37 -8.15 3.11
C GLU A 191 2.06 -7.72 4.40
N ASP A 192 3.38 -7.58 4.37
CA ASP A 192 4.16 -7.16 5.53
C ASP A 192 3.89 -5.70 5.87
N LEU A 193 3.85 -4.83 4.85
CA LEU A 193 3.44 -3.44 5.02
C LEU A 193 2.02 -3.37 5.57
N LEU A 194 1.06 -4.13 5.03
CA LEU A 194 -0.31 -4.15 5.54
C LEU A 194 -0.34 -4.59 7.00
N LYS A 195 0.41 -5.63 7.40
CA LYS A 195 0.53 -6.06 8.80
C LYS A 195 1.05 -4.94 9.69
N ILE A 196 2.07 -4.20 9.27
CA ILE A 196 2.62 -3.05 10.01
C ILE A 196 1.56 -1.95 10.18
N LEU A 197 0.84 -1.60 9.11
CA LEU A 197 -0.13 -0.49 9.12
C LEU A 197 -1.44 -0.85 9.84
N ASN A 198 -1.86 -2.12 9.78
CA ASN A 198 -3.10 -2.64 10.38
C ASN A 198 -2.92 -3.11 11.84
N GLN A 199 -1.69 -3.12 12.35
CA GLN A 199 -1.45 -3.42 13.74
C GLN A 199 -2.15 -2.39 14.63
N HIS A 200 -2.71 -2.86 15.73
CA HIS A 200 -3.44 -2.03 16.68
C HIS A 200 -3.03 -2.30 18.11
N ASP A 201 -3.17 -1.26 18.93
CA ASP A 201 -2.95 -1.36 20.36
C ASP A 201 -4.16 -1.96 21.09
N LYS A 202 -4.07 -2.10 22.42
CA LYS A 202 -5.14 -2.68 23.24
C LYS A 202 -6.45 -1.88 23.23
N GLU A 203 -6.39 -0.63 22.82
CA GLU A 203 -7.54 0.26 22.68
C GLU A 203 -8.00 0.34 21.21
N GLY A 204 -7.45 -0.50 20.33
CA GLY A 204 -7.83 -0.62 18.92
C GLY A 204 -7.30 0.50 18.02
N TRP A 205 -6.34 1.32 18.47
CA TRP A 205 -5.76 2.36 17.65
C TRP A 205 -4.73 1.80 16.69
N THR A 206 -4.87 2.09 15.40
CA THR A 206 -3.85 1.80 14.37
C THR A 206 -2.89 2.98 14.19
N LEU A 207 -1.81 2.76 13.44
CA LEU A 207 -0.88 3.84 13.07
C LEU A 207 -1.62 5.00 12.38
N GLY A 208 -2.45 4.73 11.38
CA GLY A 208 -3.21 5.76 10.68
C GLY A 208 -4.11 6.56 11.62
N MET A 209 -4.81 5.89 12.54
CA MET A 209 -5.65 6.57 13.54
C MET A 209 -4.82 7.46 14.48
N ARG A 210 -3.62 7.02 14.89
CA ARG A 210 -2.71 7.81 15.73
C ARG A 210 -2.21 9.06 15.02
N ILE A 211 -1.84 8.94 13.74
CA ILE A 211 -1.40 10.06 12.90
C ILE A 211 -2.47 11.15 12.84
N VAL A 212 -3.75 10.77 12.71
CA VAL A 212 -4.87 11.72 12.65
C VAL A 212 -5.25 12.23 14.04
N SER A 213 -5.32 11.39 15.06
CA SER A 213 -5.86 11.79 16.38
C SER A 213 -4.98 12.71 17.23
N TYR A 214 -3.71 12.92 16.86
CA TYR A 214 -2.74 13.54 17.75
C TYR A 214 -2.96 15.06 17.99
N GLU A 215 -3.95 15.68 17.35
CA GLU A 215 -4.32 17.09 17.56
C GLU A 215 -4.78 17.42 19.01
N ASP A 216 -5.40 16.49 19.74
CA ASP A 216 -6.07 16.82 21.01
C ASP A 216 -5.27 16.50 22.29
N SER A 217 -4.15 15.77 22.19
CA SER A 217 -3.34 15.39 23.36
C SER A 217 -2.38 16.48 23.86
N VAL A 218 -2.30 17.61 23.15
CA VAL A 218 -1.37 18.73 23.41
C VAL A 218 -1.88 19.68 24.52
N LYS A 219 -2.56 19.16 25.54
CA LYS A 219 -2.80 19.91 26.79
C LYS A 219 -1.59 19.90 27.74
N THR A 220 -0.54 19.11 27.46
CA THR A 220 0.61 18.97 28.38
C THR A 220 2.00 19.19 27.77
N LYS A 221 2.14 19.58 26.49
CA LYS A 221 3.42 20.04 25.91
C LYS A 221 3.20 21.22 24.95
N PRO A 222 3.77 22.42 25.16
CA PRO A 222 3.44 23.62 24.37
C PRO A 222 3.91 23.61 22.91
N SER A 223 4.64 22.61 22.44
CA SER A 223 5.56 22.79 21.31
C SER A 223 4.96 22.77 19.91
N ARG A 224 3.68 22.41 19.71
CA ARG A 224 3.11 22.27 18.36
C ARG A 224 1.98 23.23 18.00
N ARG A 225 1.32 23.84 18.99
CA ARG A 225 0.19 24.77 18.73
C ARG A 225 0.59 26.14 18.17
N ALA A 226 1.88 26.49 18.21
CA ALA A 226 2.32 27.86 17.96
C ALA A 226 3.06 28.06 16.63
N LEU A 227 3.34 27.01 15.86
CA LEU A 227 4.11 27.15 14.63
C LEU A 227 3.48 26.32 13.52
N LEU A 228 3.03 27.06 12.50
CA LEU A 228 2.69 26.67 11.14
C LEU A 228 1.20 26.40 10.91
N GLN A 229 0.62 27.31 10.13
CA GLN A 229 -0.45 26.97 9.19
C GLN A 229 0.16 25.92 8.22
N HIS A 230 -0.36 24.69 8.23
CA HIS A 230 -0.12 23.62 7.23
C HIS A 230 1.12 22.67 7.26
N PRO A 231 1.63 22.15 8.40
CA PRO A 231 2.47 20.92 8.43
C PRO A 231 1.68 19.63 8.62
N GLU A 232 0.48 19.74 9.19
CA GLU A 232 -0.36 18.64 9.69
C GLU A 232 -0.85 17.72 8.55
N LEU A 233 -0.89 18.22 7.32
CA LEU A 233 -1.31 17.50 6.13
C LEU A 233 -0.28 16.50 5.61
N ALA A 234 1.02 16.80 5.77
CA ALA A 234 2.07 16.09 5.06
C ALA A 234 2.19 14.63 5.53
N SER A 235 2.03 14.40 6.84
CA SER A 235 2.05 13.07 7.46
C SER A 235 0.85 12.22 7.04
N VAL A 236 -0.37 12.78 7.07
CA VAL A 236 -1.58 12.05 6.65
C VAL A 236 -1.55 11.76 5.14
N THR A 237 -1.10 12.72 4.34
CA THR A 237 -0.95 12.54 2.89
C THR A 237 0.10 11.49 2.56
N THR A 238 1.23 11.49 3.27
CA THR A 238 2.28 10.48 3.10
C THR A 238 1.78 9.09 3.53
N TYR A 239 1.00 9.00 4.60
CA TYR A 239 0.35 7.76 5.00
C TYR A 239 -0.65 7.27 3.95
N LEU A 240 -1.49 8.15 3.40
CA LEU A 240 -2.44 7.81 2.34
C LEU A 240 -1.71 7.40 1.04
N PHE A 241 -0.59 8.04 0.70
CA PHE A 241 0.27 7.62 -0.40
C PHE A 241 0.86 6.22 -0.16
N LEU A 242 1.31 5.93 1.05
CA LEU A 242 1.77 4.60 1.43
C LEU A 242 0.64 3.55 1.33
N LEU A 243 -0.60 3.92 1.69
CA LEU A 243 -1.76 3.07 1.45
C LEU A 243 -2.02 2.85 -0.04
N GLU A 244 -1.83 3.86 -0.90
CA GLU A 244 -1.91 3.66 -2.35
C GLU A 244 -0.87 2.67 -2.87
N LYS A 245 0.31 2.60 -2.26
CA LYS A 245 1.33 1.62 -2.64
C LYS A 245 0.92 0.18 -2.38
N LEU A 246 0.08 -0.06 -1.38
CA LEU A 246 -0.53 -1.38 -1.17
C LEU A 246 -1.42 -1.80 -2.35
N ILE A 247 -1.97 -0.84 -3.11
CA ILE A 247 -3.04 -1.09 -4.09
C ILE A 247 -2.57 -1.01 -5.54
N GLU A 248 -1.32 -0.58 -5.78
CA GLU A 248 -0.73 -0.44 -7.11
C GLU A 248 -0.47 -1.79 -7.82
N GLU A 249 -0.31 -2.89 -7.07
CA GLU A 249 -0.31 -4.24 -7.68
C GLU A 249 -1.36 -5.13 -7.00
N PRO A 250 -2.40 -5.51 -7.74
CA PRO A 250 -3.64 -6.02 -7.20
C PRO A 250 -3.62 -7.44 -6.59
N TYR A 251 -2.54 -8.21 -6.77
CA TYR A 251 -2.52 -9.65 -6.43
C TYR A 251 -1.82 -9.96 -5.11
N ALA A 252 -1.07 -9.00 -4.56
CA ALA A 252 -0.30 -9.21 -3.33
C ALA A 252 -1.15 -9.17 -2.04
N LEU A 253 -2.42 -8.76 -2.12
CA LEU A 253 -3.26 -8.52 -0.94
C LEU A 253 -4.69 -8.99 -1.16
N LYS A 254 -5.28 -9.58 -0.11
CA LYS A 254 -6.70 -9.95 -0.11
C LYS A 254 -7.56 -8.71 0.12
N LYS A 255 -8.68 -8.64 -0.61
CA LYS A 255 -9.67 -7.57 -0.47
C LYS A 255 -10.17 -7.46 0.97
N GLU A 256 -10.35 -8.60 1.62
CA GLU A 256 -10.85 -8.71 3.00
C GLU A 256 -9.92 -8.03 3.99
N ASP A 257 -8.60 -8.17 3.83
CA ASP A 257 -7.61 -7.58 4.74
C ASP A 257 -7.61 -6.05 4.65
N LEU A 258 -7.74 -5.50 3.43
CA LEU A 258 -7.91 -4.05 3.23
C LEU A 258 -9.25 -3.56 3.80
N LEU A 259 -10.33 -4.29 3.55
CA LEU A 259 -11.66 -3.93 4.04
C LEU A 259 -11.68 -3.96 5.57
N GLU A 260 -11.00 -4.91 6.20
CA GLU A 260 -10.77 -4.96 7.63
C GLU A 260 -10.05 -3.69 8.09
N MET A 261 -8.91 -3.33 7.49
CA MET A 261 -8.17 -2.11 7.84
C MET A 261 -9.02 -0.83 7.71
N LEU A 262 -9.82 -0.69 6.65
CA LEU A 262 -10.67 0.49 6.42
C LEU A 262 -11.90 0.55 7.33
N THR A 263 -12.35 -0.60 7.85
CA THR A 263 -13.53 -0.70 8.73
C THR A 263 -13.18 -0.95 10.20
N GLN A 264 -11.89 -1.11 10.51
CA GLN A 264 -11.38 -1.30 11.85
C GLN A 264 -11.77 -0.11 12.72
N GLN A 265 -12.22 -0.42 13.94
CA GLN A 265 -12.63 0.57 14.92
C GLN A 265 -11.74 0.50 16.15
N ASN A 266 -11.39 1.66 16.70
CA ASN A 266 -10.86 1.73 18.05
C ASN A 266 -11.96 1.42 19.09
N ARG A 267 -11.60 1.41 20.37
CA ARG A 267 -12.53 1.11 21.47
C ARG A 267 -13.72 2.06 21.56
N ASP A 268 -13.64 3.25 20.98
CA ASP A 268 -14.74 4.22 20.94
C ASP A 268 -15.62 4.08 19.68
N GLY A 269 -15.33 3.07 18.84
CA GLY A 269 -16.03 2.82 17.59
C GLY A 269 -15.55 3.70 16.43
N TRP A 270 -14.45 4.43 16.54
CA TRP A 270 -13.97 5.30 15.47
C TRP A 270 -13.13 4.53 14.45
N THR A 271 -13.46 4.69 13.17
CA THR A 271 -12.60 4.25 12.07
C THR A 271 -11.62 5.34 11.66
N PHE A 272 -10.58 4.97 10.92
CA PHE A 272 -9.62 5.93 10.35
C PHE A 272 -10.33 7.01 9.51
N GLY A 273 -11.28 6.62 8.65
CA GLY A 273 -12.07 7.57 7.87
C GLY A 273 -12.88 8.54 8.74
N MET A 274 -13.52 8.06 9.82
CA MET A 274 -14.27 8.94 10.72
C MET A 274 -13.37 9.95 11.42
N LEU A 275 -12.16 9.56 11.81
CA LEU A 275 -11.18 10.46 12.41
C LEU A 275 -10.75 11.54 11.41
N ILE A 276 -10.52 11.18 10.14
CA ILE A 276 -10.24 12.16 9.08
C ILE A 276 -11.39 13.16 8.94
N ALA A 277 -12.64 12.68 8.95
CA ALA A 277 -13.80 13.55 8.87
C ALA A 277 -13.94 14.50 10.08
N GLU A 278 -13.53 14.04 11.27
CA GLU A 278 -13.59 14.86 12.49
C GLU A 278 -12.45 15.88 12.59
N HIS A 279 -11.28 15.63 11.97
CA HIS A 279 -10.11 16.52 11.98
C HIS A 279 -10.31 17.84 11.24
N ARG A 280 -11.46 18.02 10.59
CA ARG A 280 -11.88 19.29 9.98
C ARG A 280 -10.88 19.89 8.99
N ASP A 281 -10.16 19.03 8.28
CA ASP A 281 -9.33 19.45 7.15
C ASP A 281 -9.91 18.99 5.82
N VAL A 282 -10.26 19.98 5.02
CA VAL A 282 -10.90 19.84 3.70
C VAL A 282 -10.00 19.02 2.76
N GLU A 283 -8.71 19.31 2.73
CA GLU A 283 -7.78 18.68 1.79
C GLU A 283 -7.56 17.20 2.12
N THR A 284 -7.41 16.86 3.40
CA THR A 284 -7.27 15.48 3.90
C THR A 284 -8.51 14.64 3.59
N ILE A 285 -9.70 15.20 3.83
CA ILE A 285 -10.97 14.55 3.46
C ILE A 285 -11.01 14.31 1.94
N ALA A 286 -10.62 15.31 1.14
CA ALA A 286 -10.57 15.19 -0.31
C ALA A 286 -9.65 14.05 -0.76
N PHE A 287 -8.49 13.94 -0.12
CA PHE A 287 -7.47 12.94 -0.43
C PHE A 287 -7.98 11.54 -0.06
N TYR A 288 -8.54 11.37 1.13
CA TYR A 288 -9.15 10.10 1.56
C TYR A 288 -10.31 9.66 0.64
N LEU A 289 -11.22 10.57 0.26
CA LEU A 289 -12.29 10.25 -0.68
C LEU A 289 -11.75 9.91 -2.08
N SER A 290 -10.62 10.49 -2.47
CA SER A 290 -9.96 10.18 -3.75
C SER A 290 -9.26 8.82 -3.70
N PHE A 291 -8.67 8.46 -2.57
CA PHE A 291 -8.16 7.11 -2.30
C PHE A 291 -9.30 6.07 -2.39
N LEU A 292 -10.44 6.30 -1.73
CA LEU A 292 -11.62 5.42 -1.85
C LEU A 292 -12.14 5.33 -3.29
N ARG A 293 -12.11 6.43 -4.03
CA ARG A 293 -12.47 6.44 -5.47
C ARG A 293 -11.53 5.56 -6.28
N LYS A 294 -10.22 5.68 -6.06
CA LYS A 294 -9.20 4.88 -6.74
C LYS A 294 -9.43 3.39 -6.51
N LEU A 295 -9.76 2.99 -5.27
CA LEU A 295 -10.12 1.61 -4.92
C LEU A 295 -11.33 1.08 -5.70
N ILE A 296 -12.34 1.91 -5.93
CA ILE A 296 -13.52 1.55 -6.74
C ILE A 296 -13.13 1.45 -8.22
N GLU A 297 -12.35 2.41 -8.72
CA GLU A 297 -11.90 2.45 -10.12
C GLU A 297 -11.09 1.21 -10.51
N ILE A 298 -10.20 0.75 -9.63
CA ILE A 298 -9.43 -0.48 -9.83
C ILE A 298 -10.22 -1.74 -9.44
N GLN A 299 -11.52 -1.63 -9.17
CA GLN A 299 -12.41 -2.75 -8.83
C GLN A 299 -11.95 -3.54 -7.60
N TRP A 300 -11.29 -2.88 -6.64
CA TRP A 300 -10.95 -3.51 -5.38
C TRP A 300 -12.08 -3.40 -4.35
N LEU A 301 -12.75 -2.25 -4.31
CA LEU A 301 -13.99 -2.07 -3.57
C LEU A 301 -15.19 -2.08 -4.51
N GLU A 302 -16.23 -2.80 -4.10
CA GLU A 302 -17.55 -2.78 -4.72
C GLU A 302 -18.48 -1.85 -3.93
N LYS A 303 -19.68 -1.63 -4.45
CA LYS A 303 -20.68 -0.76 -3.83
C LYS A 303 -20.95 -1.17 -2.38
N GLU A 304 -21.09 -2.46 -2.12
CA GLU A 304 -21.37 -3.03 -0.80
C GLU A 304 -20.24 -2.75 0.19
N ASP A 305 -18.98 -2.85 -0.25
CA ASP A 305 -17.82 -2.57 0.59
C ASP A 305 -17.73 -1.09 0.93
N LEU A 306 -17.96 -0.23 -0.06
CA LEU A 306 -18.01 1.21 0.13
C LEU A 306 -19.11 1.58 1.14
N LEU A 307 -20.31 1.02 0.98
CA LEU A 307 -21.40 1.22 1.95
C LEU A 307 -21.01 0.72 3.34
N ARG A 308 -20.32 -0.41 3.44
CA ARG A 308 -19.82 -0.95 4.72
C ARG A 308 -18.81 -0.02 5.39
N ILE A 309 -17.90 0.58 4.63
CA ILE A 309 -16.91 1.54 5.14
C ILE A 309 -17.61 2.82 5.60
N LEU A 310 -18.45 3.41 4.76
CA LEU A 310 -19.06 4.73 5.00
C LEU A 310 -20.17 4.69 6.06
N ASN A 311 -20.93 3.59 6.14
CA ASN A 311 -22.03 3.43 7.09
C ASN A 311 -21.63 2.78 8.41
N LYS A 312 -20.35 2.41 8.59
CA LYS A 312 -19.86 2.00 9.90
C LYS A 312 -20.19 3.10 10.90
N GLN A 313 -20.66 2.75 12.10
CA GLN A 313 -21.06 3.71 13.14
C GLN A 313 -20.16 3.58 14.36
N ASN A 314 -19.76 4.72 14.93
CA ASN A 314 -19.13 4.75 16.24
C ASN A 314 -20.15 4.55 17.36
N HIS A 315 -19.68 4.50 18.61
CA HIS A 315 -20.56 4.26 19.78
C HIS A 315 -21.62 5.35 19.99
N CYS A 316 -21.44 6.52 19.39
CA CYS A 316 -22.41 7.62 19.41
C CYS A 316 -23.43 7.55 18.24
N GLY A 317 -23.39 6.49 17.42
CA GLY A 317 -24.25 6.33 16.25
C GLY A 317 -23.84 7.20 15.05
N ASN A 318 -22.68 7.89 15.11
CA ASN A 318 -22.21 8.69 13.99
C ASN A 318 -21.40 7.84 13.02
N ASN A 319 -21.69 7.99 11.74
CA ASN A 319 -20.89 7.42 10.66
C ASN A 319 -20.08 8.52 9.95
N PHE A 320 -19.28 8.14 8.94
CA PHE A 320 -18.47 9.10 8.18
C PHE A 320 -19.32 10.24 7.60
N ASP A 321 -20.48 9.91 7.02
CA ASP A 321 -21.38 10.90 6.42
C ASP A 321 -21.91 11.88 7.48
N ILE A 322 -22.41 11.40 8.63
CA ILE A 322 -22.93 12.27 9.70
C ILE A 322 -21.84 13.23 10.21
N ILE A 323 -20.60 12.76 10.37
CA ILE A 323 -19.47 13.60 10.80
C ILE A 323 -19.15 14.65 9.73
N MET A 324 -19.09 14.23 8.46
CA MET A 324 -18.91 15.12 7.31
C MET A 324 -20.00 16.19 7.23
N TRP A 325 -21.27 15.82 7.45
CA TRP A 325 -22.40 16.74 7.44
C TRP A 325 -22.32 17.78 8.54
N ARG A 326 -21.82 17.41 9.73
CA ARG A 326 -21.66 18.36 10.85
C ARG A 326 -20.67 19.47 10.53
N HIS A 327 -19.62 19.16 9.77
CA HIS A 327 -18.50 20.09 9.55
C HIS A 327 -18.47 20.70 8.14
N TYR A 328 -19.03 20.04 7.11
CA TYR A 328 -18.90 20.41 5.70
C TYR A 328 -20.20 20.22 4.90
N TYR A 329 -21.07 21.22 4.92
CA TYR A 329 -22.40 21.15 4.29
C TYR A 329 -22.37 21.12 2.73
N THR A 330 -21.30 21.56 2.04
CA THR A 330 -21.33 21.66 0.55
C THR A 330 -20.10 21.15 -0.21
N ALA A 331 -18.87 21.40 0.25
CA ALA A 331 -17.67 21.18 -0.58
C ALA A 331 -17.39 19.70 -0.94
N PHE A 332 -17.73 18.76 -0.05
CA PHE A 332 -17.40 17.34 -0.23
C PHE A 332 -18.58 16.42 -0.48
N GLN A 333 -19.80 16.87 -0.22
CA GLN A 333 -20.99 16.06 -0.45
C GLN A 333 -21.07 15.59 -1.91
N HIS A 334 -20.70 16.44 -2.86
CA HIS A 334 -20.67 16.04 -4.27
C HIS A 334 -19.64 14.94 -4.56
N LYS A 335 -18.42 15.05 -4.03
CA LYS A 335 -17.36 14.05 -4.25
C LYS A 335 -17.68 12.71 -3.57
N HIS A 336 -18.22 12.75 -2.36
CA HIS A 336 -18.68 11.59 -1.61
C HIS A 336 -19.89 10.92 -2.28
N ARG A 337 -20.94 11.69 -2.61
CA ARG A 337 -22.14 11.17 -3.31
C ARG A 337 -21.83 10.65 -4.70
N ALA A 338 -20.77 11.13 -5.36
CA ALA A 338 -20.33 10.59 -6.65
C ALA A 338 -19.67 9.21 -6.55
N LEU A 339 -19.24 8.76 -5.37
CA LEU A 339 -18.60 7.43 -5.21
C LEU A 339 -19.59 6.29 -5.44
N ILE A 340 -20.82 6.39 -4.91
CA ILE A 340 -21.83 5.33 -5.02
C ILE A 340 -22.27 5.12 -6.48
N PRO A 341 -22.70 6.16 -7.24
CA PRO A 341 -23.02 6.00 -8.66
C PRO A 341 -21.84 5.48 -9.49
N ARG A 342 -20.60 5.84 -9.13
CA ARG A 342 -19.42 5.33 -9.83
C ARG A 342 -19.22 3.83 -9.61
N ALA A 343 -19.45 3.35 -8.39
CA ALA A 343 -19.41 1.92 -8.10
C ALA A 343 -20.53 1.17 -8.85
N GLU A 344 -21.74 1.74 -8.91
CA GLU A 344 -22.88 1.20 -9.67
C GLU A 344 -22.62 1.12 -11.18
N GLU A 345 -21.98 2.15 -11.75
CA GLU A 345 -21.62 2.18 -13.18
C GLU A 345 -20.68 1.03 -13.54
N LEU A 346 -19.65 0.80 -12.73
CA LEU A 346 -18.67 -0.26 -12.96
C LEU A 346 -19.27 -1.65 -12.75
N GLU A 347 -20.18 -1.79 -11.79
CA GLU A 347 -20.97 -3.01 -11.60
C GLU A 347 -21.86 -3.31 -12.81
N SER A 348 -22.53 -2.29 -13.37
CA SER A 348 -23.30 -2.43 -14.61
C SER A 348 -22.42 -2.82 -15.79
N GLU A 349 -21.21 -2.25 -15.91
CA GLU A 349 -20.24 -2.63 -16.94
C GLU A 349 -19.81 -4.08 -16.79
N ARG A 350 -19.55 -4.53 -15.55
CA ARG A 350 -19.20 -5.93 -15.23
C ARG A 350 -20.30 -6.89 -15.66
N GLU A 351 -21.55 -6.61 -15.33
CA GLU A 351 -22.69 -7.43 -15.75
C GLU A 351 -22.82 -7.51 -17.26
N LYS A 352 -22.64 -6.38 -17.95
CA LYS A 352 -22.67 -6.33 -19.41
C LYS A 352 -21.59 -7.21 -20.01
N ILE A 353 -20.36 -7.13 -19.48
CA ILE A 353 -19.24 -7.95 -19.95
C ILE A 353 -19.54 -9.45 -19.76
N GLN A 354 -20.05 -9.86 -18.59
CA GLN A 354 -20.42 -11.26 -18.35
C GLN A 354 -21.48 -11.75 -19.35
N LYS A 355 -22.55 -10.96 -19.54
CA LYS A 355 -23.66 -11.30 -20.44
C LYS A 355 -23.24 -11.33 -21.91
N GLU A 356 -22.41 -10.39 -22.34
CA GLU A 356 -22.10 -10.18 -23.76
C GLU A 356 -20.80 -10.85 -24.25
N GLN A 357 -19.91 -11.25 -23.33
CA GLN A 357 -18.62 -11.89 -23.65
C GLN A 357 -18.52 -13.31 -23.08
N GLY A 358 -19.48 -13.75 -22.26
CA GLY A 358 -19.48 -15.09 -21.66
C GLY A 358 -18.39 -15.30 -20.61
N LEU A 359 -17.81 -14.21 -20.08
CA LEU A 359 -16.81 -14.27 -19.01
C LEU A 359 -17.47 -14.64 -17.69
N SER A 360 -16.78 -15.45 -16.88
CA SER A 360 -17.14 -15.68 -15.49
C SER A 360 -17.05 -14.38 -14.68
N LEU A 361 -17.64 -14.39 -13.48
CA LEU A 361 -17.56 -13.26 -12.55
C LEU A 361 -16.10 -12.88 -12.23
N GLN A 362 -15.23 -13.87 -12.01
CA GLN A 362 -13.82 -13.63 -11.70
C GLN A 362 -13.07 -13.04 -12.89
N GLU A 363 -13.29 -13.55 -14.10
CA GLU A 363 -12.64 -13.04 -15.31
C GLU A 363 -13.11 -11.63 -15.67
N ALA A 364 -14.40 -11.33 -15.51
CA ALA A 364 -14.93 -9.98 -15.74
C ALA A 364 -14.37 -8.96 -14.73
N LYS A 365 -14.21 -9.36 -13.45
CA LYS A 365 -13.54 -8.52 -12.45
C LYS A 365 -12.07 -8.32 -12.79
N LEU A 366 -11.37 -9.38 -13.19
CA LEU A 366 -9.97 -9.32 -13.63
C LEU A 366 -9.80 -8.35 -14.81
N TRP A 367 -10.66 -8.46 -15.81
CA TRP A 367 -10.66 -7.58 -16.97
C TRP A 367 -10.81 -6.11 -16.58
N LEU A 368 -11.85 -5.78 -15.81
CA LEU A 368 -12.12 -4.39 -15.43
C LEU A 368 -11.01 -3.79 -14.55
N ARG A 369 -10.48 -4.60 -13.62
CA ARG A 369 -9.35 -4.23 -12.75
C ARG A 369 -8.10 -3.85 -13.55
N HIS A 370 -7.80 -4.60 -14.61
CA HIS A 370 -6.59 -4.41 -15.42
C HIS A 370 -6.81 -3.62 -16.71
N LYS A 371 -8.04 -3.17 -16.98
CA LYS A 371 -8.41 -2.46 -18.22
C LYS A 371 -7.49 -1.29 -18.53
N ARG A 372 -7.13 -0.46 -17.53
CA ARG A 372 -6.23 0.69 -17.71
C ARG A 372 -4.79 0.23 -18.01
N ALA A 373 -4.29 -0.76 -17.28
CA ALA A 373 -2.95 -1.31 -17.51
C ALA A 373 -2.85 -1.94 -18.91
N PHE A 374 -3.87 -2.70 -19.34
CA PHE A 374 -3.96 -3.19 -20.71
C PHE A 374 -3.96 -2.06 -21.74
N GLN A 375 -4.71 -0.98 -21.48
CA GLN A 375 -4.76 0.19 -22.35
C GLN A 375 -3.37 0.86 -22.48
N GLU A 376 -2.66 1.01 -21.37
CA GLU A 376 -1.31 1.56 -21.34
C GLU A 376 -0.31 0.67 -22.09
N GLN A 377 -0.36 -0.64 -21.90
CA GLN A 377 0.50 -1.56 -22.66
C GLN A 377 0.19 -1.50 -24.16
N LEU A 378 -1.08 -1.49 -24.55
CA LEU A 378 -1.50 -1.34 -25.94
C LEU A 378 -1.08 0.01 -26.56
N SER A 379 -0.95 1.06 -25.75
CA SER A 379 -0.48 2.38 -26.20
C SER A 379 1.03 2.43 -26.45
N LYS A 380 1.83 1.60 -25.74
CA LYS A 380 3.27 1.46 -25.97
C LYS A 380 3.56 0.68 -27.26
N ILE A 381 2.67 -0.25 -27.60
CA ILE A 381 2.73 -1.02 -28.85
C ILE A 381 2.25 -0.12 -29.99
N LYS A 382 3.21 0.54 -30.66
CA LYS A 382 2.95 1.50 -31.75
C LYS A 382 2.31 0.86 -33.00
N ASP A 383 2.36 -0.46 -33.11
CA ASP A 383 1.84 -1.22 -34.25
C ASP A 383 0.49 -1.87 -33.93
N SER A 384 -0.10 -2.56 -34.91
CA SER A 384 -1.41 -3.23 -34.81
C SER A 384 -1.41 -4.51 -33.95
N THR A 385 -0.34 -4.79 -33.20
CA THR A 385 -0.16 -6.05 -32.48
C THR A 385 -1.01 -6.12 -31.19
N PRO A 386 -1.73 -7.23 -30.93
CA PRO A 386 -2.39 -7.51 -29.65
C PRO A 386 -1.38 -7.75 -28.50
N LEU A 387 -1.83 -7.69 -27.24
CA LEU A 387 -1.00 -7.97 -26.05
C LEU A 387 -0.52 -9.42 -26.04
N SER A 388 0.79 -9.67 -25.92
CA SER A 388 1.37 -11.02 -25.75
C SER A 388 0.86 -11.73 -24.51
N CYS A 389 0.89 -13.06 -24.49
CA CYS A 389 0.60 -13.82 -23.28
C CYS A 389 1.55 -13.39 -22.17
N ASP A 390 2.82 -13.09 -22.50
CA ASP A 390 3.77 -12.48 -21.57
C ASP A 390 3.30 -11.13 -21.05
N ASP A 391 2.74 -10.25 -21.89
CA ASP A 391 2.19 -8.97 -21.43
C ASP A 391 1.00 -9.19 -20.49
N ILE A 392 0.15 -10.18 -20.78
CA ILE A 392 -0.98 -10.54 -19.92
C ILE A 392 -0.49 -11.14 -18.61
N CYS A 393 0.44 -12.10 -18.64
CA CYS A 393 1.10 -12.65 -17.46
C CYS A 393 1.74 -11.54 -16.62
N ARG A 394 2.42 -10.57 -17.24
CA ARG A 394 3.02 -9.43 -16.54
C ARG A 394 1.97 -8.50 -15.92
N VAL A 395 0.86 -8.25 -16.61
CA VAL A 395 -0.20 -7.34 -16.12
C VAL A 395 -1.07 -8.02 -15.06
N THR A 396 -1.30 -9.33 -15.18
CA THR A 396 -2.29 -10.08 -14.40
C THR A 396 -1.72 -11.12 -13.45
N GLU A 397 -0.41 -11.35 -13.48
CA GLU A 397 0.29 -12.37 -12.68
C GLU A 397 -0.31 -13.79 -12.79
N LEU A 398 -1.06 -14.04 -13.86
CA LEU A 398 -1.61 -15.36 -14.17
C LEU A 398 -0.48 -16.32 -14.56
N SER A 399 -0.67 -17.62 -14.29
CA SER A 399 0.19 -18.63 -14.90
C SER A 399 0.05 -18.58 -16.42
N GLU A 400 1.04 -19.09 -17.15
CA GLU A 400 1.01 -19.09 -18.61
C GLU A 400 -0.24 -19.79 -19.17
N GLU A 401 -0.67 -20.90 -18.56
CA GLU A 401 -1.89 -21.61 -18.93
C GLU A 401 -3.15 -20.78 -18.67
N GLN A 402 -3.25 -20.13 -17.51
CA GLN A 402 -4.39 -19.27 -17.16
C GLN A 402 -4.44 -18.01 -18.02
N ALA A 403 -3.28 -17.42 -18.33
CA ALA A 403 -3.15 -16.28 -19.20
C ALA A 403 -3.58 -16.64 -20.62
N ASN A 404 -3.19 -17.80 -21.14
CA ASN A 404 -3.64 -18.29 -22.46
C ASN A 404 -5.16 -18.44 -22.54
N GLU A 405 -5.79 -19.03 -21.52
CA GLU A 405 -7.25 -19.17 -21.47
C GLU A 405 -7.94 -17.79 -21.38
N PHE A 406 -7.43 -16.92 -20.51
CA PHE A 406 -7.93 -15.57 -20.33
C PHE A 406 -7.77 -14.72 -21.61
N ASP A 407 -6.63 -14.84 -22.30
CA ASP A 407 -6.32 -14.18 -23.57
C ASP A 407 -7.40 -14.55 -24.61
N GLN A 408 -7.67 -15.84 -24.81
CA GLN A 408 -8.68 -16.30 -25.75
C GLN A 408 -10.10 -15.82 -25.41
N LYS A 409 -10.49 -15.83 -24.13
CA LYS A 409 -11.82 -15.36 -23.70
C LYS A 409 -11.97 -13.84 -23.80
N THR A 410 -10.86 -13.09 -23.68
CA THR A 410 -10.88 -11.62 -23.67
C THR A 410 -10.46 -10.97 -24.98
N LYS A 411 -10.06 -11.74 -26.01
CA LYS A 411 -9.60 -11.25 -27.33
C LYS A 411 -10.48 -10.14 -27.92
N LEU A 412 -11.80 -10.24 -27.78
CA LEU A 412 -12.74 -9.28 -28.35
C LEU A 412 -12.75 -7.96 -27.56
N LEU A 413 -12.62 -8.03 -26.23
CA LEU A 413 -12.47 -6.86 -25.38
C LEU A 413 -11.09 -6.19 -25.57
N GLN A 414 -10.03 -6.98 -25.75
CA GLN A 414 -8.70 -6.46 -26.09
C GLN A 414 -8.71 -5.72 -27.42
N ALA A 415 -9.41 -6.26 -28.42
CA ALA A 415 -9.58 -5.60 -29.71
C ALA A 415 -10.37 -4.29 -29.61
N MET A 416 -11.47 -4.26 -28.84
CA MET A 416 -12.22 -3.03 -28.56
C MET A 416 -11.32 -1.98 -27.87
N LEU A 417 -10.52 -2.40 -26.90
CA LEU A 417 -9.58 -1.51 -26.21
C LEU A 417 -8.47 -0.99 -27.14
N LYS A 418 -7.97 -1.81 -28.08
CA LYS A 418 -7.01 -1.38 -29.11
C LYS A 418 -7.62 -0.34 -30.05
N ILE A 419 -8.87 -0.51 -30.44
CA ILE A 419 -9.61 0.47 -31.25
C ILE A 419 -9.70 1.81 -30.52
N ASP A 420 -9.95 1.80 -29.21
CA ASP A 420 -9.99 3.03 -28.40
C ASP A 420 -8.62 3.71 -28.32
N VAL A 421 -7.54 2.95 -28.14
CA VAL A 421 -6.15 3.47 -28.16
C VAL A 421 -5.80 4.09 -29.52
N LEU A 422 -6.07 3.38 -30.61
CA LEU A 422 -5.84 3.87 -31.99
C LEU A 422 -6.67 5.12 -32.27
N SER A 423 -7.94 5.13 -31.81
CA SER A 423 -8.82 6.30 -31.96
C SER A 423 -8.28 7.50 -31.20
N ALA A 424 -7.66 7.32 -30.03
CA ALA A 424 -7.06 8.40 -29.25
C ALA A 424 -5.77 8.92 -29.90
N ALA A 425 -4.86 8.04 -30.30
CA ALA A 425 -3.61 8.42 -30.96
C ALA A 425 -3.85 9.21 -32.26
N CYS A 426 -4.80 8.78 -33.09
CA CYS A 426 -5.12 9.47 -34.34
C CYS A 426 -5.88 10.80 -34.16
N LEU A 427 -6.36 11.15 -32.95
CA LEU A 427 -6.89 12.49 -32.65
C LEU A 427 -5.76 13.52 -32.47
N GLU A 428 -4.57 13.08 -32.08
CA GLU A 428 -3.47 13.98 -31.68
C GLU A 428 -2.49 14.33 -32.82
N SER A 429 -2.42 13.56 -33.93
CA SER A 429 -1.36 13.79 -34.92
C SER A 429 -1.62 13.44 -36.40
N GLU A 430 -2.77 12.89 -36.83
CA GLU A 430 -2.85 12.20 -38.14
C GLU A 430 -4.15 12.35 -38.95
N SER A 431 -4.03 12.12 -40.27
CA SER A 431 -5.09 12.27 -41.29
C SER A 431 -6.19 11.19 -41.21
N LYS A 432 -7.40 11.49 -41.70
CA LYS A 432 -8.59 10.58 -41.63
C LYS A 432 -8.39 9.19 -42.24
N PHE A 433 -7.58 9.10 -43.30
CA PHE A 433 -7.31 7.84 -44.01
C PHE A 433 -6.43 6.89 -43.19
N GLU A 434 -5.62 7.44 -42.31
CA GLU A 434 -4.65 6.68 -41.52
C GLU A 434 -5.32 5.89 -40.39
N PHE A 435 -6.31 6.49 -39.68
CA PHE A 435 -7.10 5.74 -38.69
C PHE A 435 -7.87 4.58 -39.34
N ARG A 436 -8.51 4.83 -40.49
CA ARG A 436 -9.22 3.77 -41.25
C ARG A 436 -8.25 2.66 -41.67
N ASN A 437 -7.10 3.00 -42.24
CA ASN A 437 -6.13 2.02 -42.69
C ASN A 437 -5.52 1.25 -41.51
N LYS A 438 -5.30 1.88 -40.35
CA LYS A 438 -4.87 1.22 -39.12
C LYS A 438 -5.92 0.24 -38.58
N ILE A 439 -7.21 0.57 -38.65
CA ILE A 439 -8.29 -0.35 -38.25
C ILE A 439 -8.44 -1.52 -39.23
N ILE A 440 -8.35 -1.26 -40.54
CA ILE A 440 -8.38 -2.32 -41.56
C ILE A 440 -7.16 -3.22 -41.41
N SER A 441 -5.96 -2.65 -41.31
CA SER A 441 -4.73 -3.40 -41.08
C SER A 441 -4.84 -4.20 -39.78
N PHE A 442 -5.34 -3.65 -38.68
CA PHE A 442 -5.56 -4.39 -37.43
C PHE A 442 -6.51 -5.59 -37.59
N LEU A 443 -7.66 -5.41 -38.25
CA LEU A 443 -8.71 -6.44 -38.33
C LEU A 443 -8.50 -7.45 -39.46
N GLU A 444 -7.77 -7.07 -40.51
CA GLU A 444 -7.55 -7.89 -41.71
C GLU A 444 -6.10 -8.40 -41.84
N GLU A 445 -5.10 -7.61 -41.45
CA GLU A 445 -3.66 -7.94 -41.61
C GLU A 445 -3.00 -8.33 -40.27
N GLY A 446 -3.44 -7.77 -39.13
CA GLY A 446 -2.97 -8.10 -37.77
C GLY A 446 -3.48 -9.45 -37.25
N ALA A 447 -3.98 -10.29 -38.15
CA ALA A 447 -4.65 -11.55 -37.88
C ALA A 447 -3.70 -12.73 -37.56
N ASP A 448 -2.40 -12.48 -37.39
CA ASP A 448 -1.42 -13.54 -37.15
C ASP A 448 -1.59 -14.25 -35.80
N ARG A 449 -2.27 -13.62 -34.82
CA ARG A 449 -2.51 -14.24 -33.51
C ARG A 449 -3.96 -14.50 -33.16
N TYR A 450 -4.88 -13.69 -33.67
CA TYR A 450 -6.32 -13.87 -33.45
C TYR A 450 -7.05 -13.96 -34.77
N HIS A 451 -7.43 -15.18 -35.15
CA HIS A 451 -8.40 -15.39 -36.21
C HIS A 451 -9.80 -15.02 -35.71
N TYR A 452 -10.15 -13.73 -35.80
CA TYR A 452 -11.50 -13.26 -35.49
C TYR A 452 -12.50 -13.87 -36.48
N ARG A 453 -13.59 -14.44 -35.95
CA ARG A 453 -14.72 -14.88 -36.76
C ARG A 453 -15.37 -13.69 -37.45
N ILE A 454 -16.09 -13.93 -38.54
CA ILE A 454 -16.75 -12.86 -39.30
C ILE A 454 -17.73 -12.06 -38.42
N SER A 455 -18.46 -12.73 -37.54
CA SER A 455 -19.33 -12.09 -36.56
C SER A 455 -18.58 -11.21 -35.54
N GLU A 456 -17.38 -11.60 -35.14
CA GLU A 456 -16.50 -10.84 -34.25
C GLU A 456 -15.92 -9.62 -34.97
N LYS A 457 -15.43 -9.78 -36.21
CA LYS A 457 -14.97 -8.68 -37.07
C LYS A 457 -16.08 -7.64 -37.28
N ALA A 458 -17.29 -8.09 -37.59
CA ALA A 458 -18.45 -7.20 -37.76
C ALA A 458 -18.73 -6.38 -36.49
N ARG A 459 -18.66 -7.01 -35.32
CA ARG A 459 -18.83 -6.34 -34.01
C ARG A 459 -17.73 -5.30 -33.76
N LEU A 460 -16.48 -5.61 -34.10
CA LEU A 460 -15.35 -4.70 -33.94
C LEU A 460 -15.40 -3.52 -34.91
N TYR A 461 -15.82 -3.74 -36.16
CA TYR A 461 -16.07 -2.65 -37.12
C TYR A 461 -17.21 -1.73 -36.67
N GLU A 462 -18.30 -2.30 -36.13
CA GLU A 462 -19.39 -1.52 -35.55
C GLU A 462 -18.93 -0.70 -34.35
N TYR A 463 -18.10 -1.28 -33.48
CA TYR A 463 -17.50 -0.56 -32.36
C TYR A 463 -16.59 0.59 -32.83
N ALA A 464 -15.71 0.33 -33.80
CA ALA A 464 -14.83 1.35 -34.38
C ALA A 464 -15.61 2.52 -35.00
N ALA A 465 -16.76 2.24 -35.61
CA ALA A 465 -17.65 3.26 -36.16
C ALA A 465 -18.31 4.15 -35.10
N GLN A 466 -18.33 3.71 -33.84
CA GLN A 466 -18.87 4.47 -32.71
C GLN A 466 -17.77 5.14 -31.85
N SER A 467 -16.49 4.97 -32.23
CA SER A 467 -15.34 5.52 -31.50
C SER A 467 -15.33 7.06 -31.47
N ARG A 468 -14.53 7.64 -30.57
CA ARG A 468 -14.44 9.11 -30.40
C ARG A 468 -13.99 9.81 -31.69
N ARG A 469 -12.98 9.27 -32.39
CA ARG A 469 -12.50 9.80 -33.68
C ARG A 469 -13.59 9.75 -34.75
N ALA A 470 -14.39 8.68 -34.74
CA ALA A 470 -15.51 8.50 -35.67
C ALA A 470 -16.67 9.49 -35.42
N LYS A 471 -16.91 9.87 -34.16
CA LYS A 471 -17.96 10.83 -33.76
C LYS A 471 -17.55 12.29 -33.92
N SER A 472 -16.26 12.63 -33.77
CA SER A 472 -15.77 14.02 -33.86
C SER A 472 -15.81 14.59 -35.28
N GLU A 473 -15.85 13.72 -36.29
CA GLU A 473 -15.94 14.12 -37.69
C GLU A 473 -16.96 13.19 -38.37
N SER A 474 -18.15 13.71 -38.69
CA SER A 474 -19.40 13.03 -39.13
C SER A 474 -19.33 12.04 -40.32
N THR A 475 -18.14 11.57 -40.71
CA THR A 475 -17.88 10.71 -41.86
C THR A 475 -17.11 9.44 -41.50
N PHE A 476 -17.29 8.89 -40.30
CA PHE A 476 -17.08 7.45 -40.14
C PHE A 476 -18.36 6.75 -40.54
N PHE A 477 -18.44 6.51 -41.85
CA PHE A 477 -19.63 6.16 -42.60
C PHE A 477 -20.37 4.93 -42.06
N GLU A 478 -21.67 4.94 -42.32
CA GLU A 478 -22.47 3.78 -42.71
C GLU A 478 -21.91 3.19 -44.04
N SER A 479 -20.65 2.76 -44.04
CA SER A 479 -19.90 2.42 -45.26
C SER A 479 -20.37 1.09 -45.83
N GLU A 480 -20.19 0.88 -47.14
CA GLU A 480 -20.39 -0.43 -47.78
C GLU A 480 -19.71 -1.56 -47.02
N THR A 481 -18.55 -1.32 -46.38
CA THR A 481 -17.83 -2.30 -45.57
C THR A 481 -18.56 -2.65 -44.27
N THR A 482 -19.07 -1.65 -43.53
CA THR A 482 -19.88 -1.89 -42.32
C THR A 482 -21.22 -2.54 -42.68
N ARG A 483 -21.84 -2.13 -43.79
CA ARG A 483 -23.08 -2.72 -44.32
C ARG A 483 -22.84 -4.16 -44.82
N PHE A 484 -21.69 -4.41 -45.45
CA PHE A 484 -21.25 -5.72 -45.92
C PHE A 484 -21.02 -6.68 -44.75
N PHE A 485 -20.25 -6.29 -43.72
CA PHE A 485 -20.05 -7.12 -42.54
C PHE A 485 -21.32 -7.28 -41.70
N LYS A 486 -22.20 -6.27 -41.61
CA LYS A 486 -23.54 -6.43 -41.01
C LYS A 486 -24.38 -7.45 -41.78
N ASN A 487 -24.40 -7.37 -43.11
CA ASN A 487 -25.14 -8.31 -43.96
C ASN A 487 -24.59 -9.74 -43.87
N ILE A 488 -23.27 -9.92 -43.77
CA ILE A 488 -22.66 -11.25 -43.60
C ILE A 488 -22.91 -11.78 -42.18
N ALA A 489 -22.71 -10.97 -41.14
CA ALA A 489 -22.98 -11.39 -39.77
C ALA A 489 -24.47 -11.74 -39.53
N GLN A 490 -25.38 -11.07 -40.24
CA GLN A 490 -26.80 -11.40 -40.23
C GLN A 490 -27.05 -12.76 -40.89
N LYS A 491 -26.45 -13.01 -42.06
CA LYS A 491 -26.52 -14.32 -42.74
C LYS A 491 -25.91 -15.45 -41.90
N ASP A 492 -24.79 -15.22 -41.22
CA ASP A 492 -24.19 -16.21 -40.32
C ASP A 492 -25.10 -16.53 -39.13
N ARG A 493 -25.72 -15.52 -38.49
CA ARG A 493 -26.70 -15.75 -37.39
C ARG A 493 -27.94 -16.50 -37.86
N GLU A 494 -28.39 -16.25 -39.09
CA GLU A 494 -29.51 -16.99 -39.70
C GLU A 494 -29.10 -18.44 -39.99
N SER A 495 -27.87 -18.66 -40.44
CA SER A 495 -27.28 -19.98 -40.69
C SER A 495 -27.14 -20.80 -39.39
N GLU A 496 -26.63 -20.19 -38.32
CA GLU A 496 -26.51 -20.83 -37.00
C GLU A 496 -27.88 -21.18 -36.39
N LYS A 497 -28.90 -20.33 -36.59
CA LYS A 497 -30.28 -20.62 -36.20
C LYS A 497 -30.90 -21.78 -36.99
N LEU A 498 -30.64 -21.86 -38.30
CA LEU A 498 -31.07 -22.96 -39.16
C LEU A 498 -30.43 -24.29 -38.76
N ILE A 499 -29.14 -24.29 -38.39
CA ILE A 499 -28.42 -25.48 -37.91
C ILE A 499 -28.95 -25.92 -36.54
N SER A 500 -29.25 -24.97 -35.65
CA SER A 500 -29.82 -25.27 -34.32
C SER A 500 -31.27 -25.78 -34.37
N GLN A 501 -32.03 -25.42 -35.43
CA GLN A 501 -33.38 -25.92 -35.68
C GLN A 501 -33.41 -27.24 -36.46
N GLN A 502 -32.27 -27.70 -36.99
CA GLN A 502 -32.12 -28.96 -37.73
C GLN A 502 -31.49 -30.10 -36.92
N GLN A 503 -31.20 -29.91 -35.62
CA GLN A 503 -30.90 -31.05 -34.76
C GLN A 503 -32.15 -31.93 -34.63
N PRO A 504 -32.13 -33.20 -35.08
CA PRO A 504 -33.28 -34.08 -34.90
C PRO A 504 -33.44 -34.36 -33.41
N VAL A 505 -34.63 -34.08 -32.89
CA VAL A 505 -35.11 -34.73 -31.67
C VAL A 505 -35.16 -36.23 -31.99
N SER A 506 -34.15 -36.97 -31.56
CA SER A 506 -34.18 -38.43 -31.54
C SER A 506 -35.24 -38.87 -30.55
N HIS A 507 -36.46 -39.05 -31.04
CA HIS A 507 -37.45 -39.92 -30.40
C HIS A 507 -36.90 -41.35 -30.40
N SER A 508 -36.43 -41.82 -29.26
CA SER A 508 -36.38 -43.24 -28.94
C SER A 508 -37.50 -43.57 -27.96
N GLY A 509 -38.66 -43.92 -28.52
CA GLY A 509 -39.72 -44.64 -27.83
C GLY A 509 -39.69 -46.12 -28.19
N HIS A 510 -39.47 -46.95 -27.17
CA HIS A 510 -39.86 -48.36 -26.98
C HIS A 510 -39.43 -49.45 -27.98
N LEU A 511 -38.55 -50.33 -27.51
CA LEU A 511 -38.89 -51.70 -27.07
C LEU A 511 -37.93 -52.17 -25.98
#